data_AF-A0A1Q4HLU9-F1
#
_entry.id   AF-A0A1Q4HLU9-F1
#
_cell.length_a   1.000
_cell.length_b   1.000
_cell.length_c   1.000
_cell.angle_alpha   90.00
_cell.angle_beta   90.00
_cell.angle_gamma   90.00
#
_symmetry.space_group_name_H-M   'P 1'
#
loop_
_entity.id
_entity.type
_entity.pdbx_description
1 polymer ?
#
loop_
_entity_poly.entity_id
_entity_poly.type
_entity_poly.pdbx_seq_one_letter_code
_entity_poly.pdbx_strand_id
1 'polypeptide(L)'
;MVYKLTGNGVRYSRRKNFYPPKRYADQYYSYHYVTKAVDQLADLGLAKAFTGYWYNSANRGWQSTATATSALVNLTGDVVERREGRGEPERFEAIVLRKSKDDLDGEDISDLKDYSDTDEVAKMRVQVEVINTSLGTLDVWVGSGQTFGTVRGRRIFNGTFDRGGRFYLQGDSVQNMPRRHRAWVRLQLDGELRDTVELDYKSLHPVMAYTQMGLPIPVGDLYEIEGYDRDVVKRAFLIMLNARDLPSAMKALTHHLRTYAEHRTLCGIESSSGKLPRIVAEYIVEAIAEKHEPIKELFGSDCGARFMRTDSDMAIQVMLQMIEKTGRCPLPVHDSFIVVTEDQEDLQATMLKVAGNRGLDLQVDRKS
;
A
#
# COMPACT_ATOMS: atom_id res chain seq x y z
N MET A 1 7.10 2.14 15.38
CA MET A 1 5.70 2.34 15.84
C MET A 1 5.74 3.03 17.20
N VAL A 2 5.12 4.20 17.35
CA VAL A 2 4.90 4.81 18.67
C VAL A 2 3.66 4.16 19.29
N TYR A 3 3.84 3.35 20.33
CA TYR A 3 2.72 2.71 21.02
C TYR A 3 1.89 3.76 21.77
N LYS A 4 0.59 3.85 21.50
CA LYS A 4 -0.33 4.70 22.27
C LYS A 4 -0.81 3.95 23.52
N LEU A 5 -0.56 4.52 24.70
CA LEU A 5 -1.16 4.02 25.95
C LEU A 5 -2.66 4.29 25.92
N THR A 6 -3.47 3.22 25.96
CA THR A 6 -4.93 3.31 25.87
C THR A 6 -5.66 3.05 27.18
N GLY A 7 -4.96 2.58 28.22
CA GLY A 7 -5.57 2.15 29.48
C GLY A 7 -6.42 0.88 29.38
N ASN A 8 -6.56 0.28 28.19
CA ASN A 8 -7.32 -0.94 27.97
C ASN A 8 -6.42 -2.18 28.05
N GLY A 9 -7.03 -3.33 28.35
CA GLY A 9 -6.36 -4.64 28.23
C GLY A 9 -5.88 -4.91 26.81
N VAL A 10 -4.82 -5.70 26.69
CA VAL A 10 -4.28 -6.15 25.40
C VAL A 10 -5.26 -7.13 24.79
N ARG A 11 -5.60 -6.92 23.52
CA ARG A 11 -6.51 -7.79 22.75
C ARG A 11 -5.71 -8.91 22.08
N TYR A 12 -6.23 -10.12 22.12
CA TYR A 12 -5.69 -11.27 21.41
C TYR A 12 -6.80 -12.23 20.97
N SER A 13 -6.53 -13.04 19.95
CA SER A 13 -7.50 -14.00 19.44
C SER A 13 -7.24 -15.39 20.01
N ARG A 14 -8.30 -16.15 20.27
CA ARG A 14 -8.21 -17.59 20.54
C ARG A 14 -8.65 -18.43 19.34
N ARG A 15 -8.72 -17.82 18.15
CA ARG A 15 -8.93 -18.51 16.87
C ARG A 15 -7.59 -18.66 16.14
N LYS A 16 -7.28 -19.86 15.68
CA LYS A 16 -6.01 -20.16 15.01
C LYS A 16 -5.82 -19.34 13.72
N ASN A 17 -6.88 -19.17 12.93
CA ASN A 17 -6.91 -18.43 11.67
C ASN A 17 -6.79 -16.89 11.82
N PHE A 18 -6.75 -16.38 13.06
CA PHE A 18 -6.38 -14.98 13.32
C PHE A 18 -4.88 -14.74 13.12
N TYR A 19 -4.07 -15.75 13.41
CA TYR A 19 -2.63 -15.62 13.40
C TYR A 19 -2.10 -15.86 11.98
N PRO A 20 -1.10 -15.10 11.56
CA PRO A 20 -0.57 -15.24 10.21
C PRO A 20 0.10 -16.61 10.00
N PRO A 21 0.19 -17.09 8.74
CA PRO A 21 1.00 -18.26 8.40
C PRO A 21 2.45 -18.16 8.91
N LYS A 22 3.09 -19.30 9.18
CA LYS A 22 4.44 -19.38 9.76
C LYS A 22 5.48 -18.55 9.00
N ARG A 23 5.33 -18.42 7.68
CA ARG A 23 6.16 -17.59 6.81
C ARG A 23 6.22 -16.12 7.26
N TYR A 24 5.09 -15.56 7.68
CA TYR A 24 4.94 -14.17 8.08
C TYR A 24 4.92 -13.97 9.59
N ALA A 25 4.77 -15.05 10.35
CA ALA A 25 4.65 -14.98 11.80
C ALA A 25 5.99 -14.65 12.44
N ASP A 26 5.96 -13.70 13.37
CA ASP A 26 7.00 -13.60 14.38
C ASP A 26 7.01 -14.90 15.21
N GLN A 27 8.20 -15.38 15.57
CA GLN A 27 8.35 -16.66 16.25
C GLN A 27 7.61 -16.73 17.60
N TYR A 28 7.40 -15.58 18.26
CA TYR A 28 6.68 -15.45 19.52
C TYR A 28 5.21 -15.03 19.33
N TYR A 29 4.84 -14.52 18.15
CA TYR A 29 3.47 -14.10 17.84
C TYR A 29 2.69 -15.17 17.05
N SER A 30 2.44 -16.31 17.70
CA SER A 30 1.64 -17.40 17.14
C SER A 30 0.42 -17.72 18.00
N TYR A 31 -0.57 -18.41 17.42
CA TYR A 31 -1.72 -18.92 18.15
C TYR A 31 -1.30 -19.69 19.40
N HIS A 32 -0.32 -20.60 19.28
CA HIS A 32 0.12 -21.44 20.39
C HIS A 32 0.82 -20.62 21.48
N TYR A 33 1.76 -19.75 21.11
CA TYR A 33 2.52 -18.99 22.10
C TYR A 33 1.69 -17.92 22.79
N VAL A 34 0.87 -17.16 22.03
CA VAL A 34 0.07 -16.10 22.62
C VAL A 34 -1.00 -16.65 23.55
N THR A 35 -1.75 -17.67 23.13
CA THR A 35 -2.80 -18.24 24.00
C THR A 35 -2.21 -18.90 25.24
N LYS A 36 -1.16 -19.72 25.08
CA LYS A 36 -0.49 -20.40 26.21
C LYS A 36 0.17 -19.42 27.17
N ALA A 37 0.84 -18.38 26.67
CA ALA A 37 1.46 -17.38 27.53
C ALA A 37 0.41 -16.61 28.35
N VAL A 38 -0.72 -16.22 27.73
CA VAL A 38 -1.79 -15.55 28.46
C VAL A 38 -2.41 -16.46 29.51
N ASP A 39 -2.65 -17.74 29.19
CA ASP A 39 -3.20 -18.71 30.13
C ASP A 39 -2.26 -18.93 31.32
N GLN A 40 -0.96 -19.14 31.06
CA GLN A 40 0.04 -19.30 32.11
C GLN A 40 0.16 -18.07 33.01
N LEU A 41 0.12 -16.87 32.43
CA LEU A 41 0.11 -15.63 33.22
C LEU A 41 -1.16 -15.49 34.05
N ALA A 42 -2.31 -15.92 33.54
CA ALA A 42 -3.57 -15.91 34.29
C ALA A 42 -3.56 -16.92 35.44
N ASP A 43 -3.09 -18.14 35.19
CA ASP A 43 -3.00 -19.22 36.18
C ASP A 43 -2.06 -18.85 37.35
N LEU A 44 -0.98 -18.11 37.06
CA LEU A 44 -0.06 -17.59 38.06
C LEU A 44 -0.56 -16.34 38.78
N GLY A 45 -1.76 -15.84 38.45
CA GLY A 45 -2.31 -14.59 39.00
C GLY A 45 -1.57 -13.33 38.53
N LEU A 46 -0.72 -13.45 37.51
CA LEU A 46 0.07 -12.36 36.94
C LEU A 46 -0.73 -11.53 35.92
N ALA A 47 -1.74 -12.11 35.28
CA ALA A 47 -2.67 -11.41 34.39
C ALA A 47 -4.13 -11.71 34.74
N LYS A 48 -5.02 -10.77 34.42
CA LYS A 48 -6.47 -11.00 34.38
C LYS A 48 -6.89 -11.17 32.92
N ALA A 49 -7.32 -12.37 32.54
CA ALA A 49 -7.75 -12.69 31.17
C ALA A 49 -9.27 -12.85 31.09
N PHE A 50 -9.87 -12.30 30.03
CA PHE A 50 -11.31 -12.39 29.75
C PHE A 50 -11.51 -12.90 28.33
N THR A 51 -12.34 -13.94 28.16
CA THR A 51 -12.57 -14.59 26.88
C THR A 51 -13.75 -14.01 26.10
N GLY A 52 -13.58 -13.86 24.79
CA GLY A 52 -14.69 -13.86 23.82
C GLY A 52 -15.56 -12.61 23.73
N TYR A 53 -15.47 -11.64 24.65
CA TYR A 53 -16.20 -10.38 24.52
C TYR A 53 -15.49 -9.25 25.26
N TRP A 54 -15.35 -8.09 24.60
CA TRP A 54 -14.89 -6.87 25.22
C TRP A 54 -15.72 -5.67 24.77
N TYR A 55 -15.82 -4.70 25.66
CA TYR A 55 -16.57 -3.46 25.46
C TYR A 55 -15.76 -2.30 26.05
N ASN A 56 -15.62 -1.21 25.30
CA ASN A 56 -15.19 0.08 25.84
C ASN A 56 -16.12 1.20 25.34
N SER A 57 -15.90 2.42 25.83
CA SER A 57 -16.76 3.58 25.54
C SER A 57 -16.87 3.94 24.05
N ALA A 58 -15.98 3.43 23.19
CA ALA A 58 -15.95 3.73 21.76
C ALA A 58 -16.22 2.51 20.87
N ASN A 59 -16.14 1.27 21.38
CA ASN A 59 -16.09 0.09 20.53
C ASN A 59 -16.42 -1.22 21.26
N ARG A 60 -16.84 -2.25 20.52
CA ARG A 60 -17.12 -3.61 21.02
C ARG A 60 -16.52 -4.67 20.11
N GLY A 61 -16.15 -5.83 20.65
CA GLY A 61 -15.62 -6.92 19.84
C GLY A 61 -15.58 -8.27 20.57
N TRP A 62 -15.24 -9.32 19.81
CA TRP A 62 -15.28 -10.72 20.27
C TRP A 62 -13.89 -11.31 20.59
N GLN A 63 -12.85 -10.48 20.57
CA GLN A 63 -11.51 -10.92 20.92
C GLN A 63 -11.37 -11.09 22.44
N SER A 64 -10.47 -11.98 22.86
CA SER A 64 -10.13 -12.09 24.27
C SER A 64 -9.26 -10.91 24.69
N THR A 65 -9.31 -10.52 25.96
CA THR A 65 -8.48 -9.45 26.52
C THR A 65 -7.67 -9.96 27.69
N ALA A 66 -6.49 -9.38 27.90
CA ALA A 66 -5.65 -9.64 29.06
C ALA A 66 -5.09 -8.33 29.63
N THR A 67 -5.13 -8.20 30.95
CA THR A 67 -4.59 -7.03 31.66
C THR A 67 -3.55 -7.50 32.67
N ALA A 68 -2.37 -6.87 32.66
CA ALA A 68 -1.33 -7.15 33.65
C ALA A 68 -1.81 -6.79 35.05
N THR A 69 -1.50 -7.62 36.04
CA THR A 69 -1.66 -7.26 37.46
C THR A 69 -0.47 -6.44 37.94
N SER A 70 -0.60 -5.81 39.10
CA SER A 70 0.53 -5.11 39.75
C SER A 70 1.73 -6.04 39.98
N ALA A 71 1.50 -7.33 40.24
CA ALA A 71 2.56 -8.32 40.41
C ALA A 71 3.40 -8.48 39.13
N LEU A 72 2.76 -8.64 37.97
CA LEU A 72 3.47 -8.73 36.69
C LEU A 72 4.20 -7.42 36.36
N VAL A 73 3.55 -6.29 36.58
CA VAL A 73 4.14 -4.96 36.32
C VAL A 73 5.39 -4.75 37.16
N ASN A 74 5.36 -5.14 38.44
CA ASN A 74 6.52 -5.03 39.34
C ASN A 74 7.64 -5.99 38.92
N LEU A 75 7.30 -7.22 38.50
CA LEU A 75 8.29 -8.21 38.07
C LEU A 75 9.05 -7.78 36.81
N THR A 76 8.37 -7.12 35.87
CA THR A 76 8.97 -6.73 34.58
C THR A 76 9.42 -5.28 34.52
N GLY A 77 9.10 -4.47 35.53
CA GLY A 77 9.26 -3.01 35.50
C GLY A 77 10.70 -2.54 35.28
N ASP A 78 11.66 -3.30 35.80
CA ASP A 78 13.10 -2.99 35.70
C ASP A 78 13.76 -3.55 34.44
N VAL A 79 13.07 -4.43 33.70
CA VAL A 79 13.62 -5.15 32.53
C VAL A 79 12.93 -4.71 31.23
N VAL A 80 11.70 -4.22 31.30
CA VAL A 80 10.92 -3.81 30.13
C VAL A 80 10.64 -2.31 30.21
N GLU A 81 11.40 -1.52 29.46
CA GLU A 81 11.12 -0.10 29.34
C GLU A 81 9.83 0.09 28.52
N ARG A 82 8.79 0.65 29.15
CA ARG A 82 7.46 0.81 28.53
C ARG A 82 7.46 1.66 27.26
N ARG A 83 8.52 2.44 27.05
CA ARG A 83 8.70 3.33 25.89
C ARG A 83 9.55 2.68 24.79
N GLU A 84 10.22 1.57 25.08
CA GLU A 84 11.04 0.86 24.12
C GLU A 84 10.14 0.28 23.02
N GLY A 85 10.55 0.49 21.77
CA GLY A 85 9.91 -0.16 20.64
C GLY A 85 10.12 -1.66 20.75
N ARG A 86 9.04 -2.46 20.79
CA ARG A 86 9.19 -3.92 20.72
C ARG A 86 9.82 -4.25 19.36
N GLY A 87 10.89 -5.04 19.39
CA GLY A 87 11.81 -5.25 18.28
C GLY A 87 11.13 -5.60 16.96
N GLU A 88 11.79 -5.24 15.86
CA GLU A 88 11.41 -5.73 14.54
C GLU A 88 11.45 -7.27 14.56
N PRO A 89 10.46 -7.95 13.94
CA PRO A 89 10.48 -9.39 13.88
C PRO A 89 11.79 -9.84 13.22
N GLU A 90 12.45 -10.81 13.85
CA GLU A 90 13.72 -11.39 13.38
C GLU A 90 13.61 -11.91 11.93
N ARG A 91 12.39 -12.23 11.49
CA ARG A 91 12.06 -12.61 10.12
C ARG A 91 11.35 -11.49 9.37
N PHE A 92 12.01 -11.01 8.32
CA PHE A 92 11.44 -10.09 7.33
C PHE A 92 11.05 -10.86 6.07
N GLU A 93 9.75 -11.04 5.82
CA GLU A 93 9.29 -11.59 4.55
C GLU A 93 9.15 -10.47 3.50
N ALA A 94 10.05 -10.50 2.52
CA ALA A 94 10.11 -9.54 1.41
C ALA A 94 8.95 -9.66 0.43
N ILE A 95 8.34 -10.85 0.32
CA ILE A 95 7.27 -11.14 -0.62
C ILE A 95 6.01 -11.57 0.13
N VAL A 96 4.99 -10.72 0.11
CA VAL A 96 3.71 -10.97 0.77
C VAL A 96 2.63 -11.31 -0.24
N LEU A 97 1.92 -12.41 -0.02
CA LEU A 97 0.73 -12.76 -0.76
C LEU A 97 -0.49 -12.63 0.14
N ARG A 98 -1.45 -11.81 -0.27
CA ARG A 98 -2.75 -11.71 0.39
C ARG A 98 -3.74 -12.72 -0.19
N LYS A 99 -4.72 -13.12 0.60
CA LYS A 99 -5.88 -13.90 0.17
C LYS A 99 -6.71 -13.09 -0.83
N SER A 100 -7.25 -13.75 -1.85
CA SER A 100 -8.30 -13.15 -2.68
C SER A 100 -9.59 -13.03 -1.88
N LYS A 101 -10.57 -12.27 -2.36
CA LYS A 101 -11.90 -12.24 -1.72
C LYS A 101 -12.58 -13.61 -1.72
N ASP A 102 -12.27 -14.46 -2.71
CA ASP A 102 -12.81 -15.81 -2.82
C ASP A 102 -12.09 -16.79 -1.88
N ASP A 103 -10.84 -16.48 -1.52
CA ASP A 103 -10.05 -17.22 -0.53
C ASP A 103 -10.41 -16.85 0.92
N LEU A 104 -11.17 -15.78 1.14
CA LEU A 104 -11.62 -15.37 2.46
C LEU A 104 -12.86 -16.20 2.85
N ASP A 105 -12.70 -17.11 3.80
CA ASP A 105 -13.86 -17.63 4.50
C ASP A 105 -14.38 -16.56 5.50
N GLY A 106 -15.66 -16.62 5.85
CA GLY A 106 -16.27 -15.65 6.78
C GLY A 106 -15.69 -15.70 8.21
N GLU A 107 -14.75 -16.59 8.49
CA GLU A 107 -14.09 -16.76 9.77
C GLU A 107 -12.64 -16.26 9.80
N ASP A 108 -12.04 -16.04 8.63
CA ASP A 108 -10.66 -15.61 8.44
C ASP A 108 -10.46 -14.15 8.87
N ILE A 109 -9.52 -13.95 9.79
CA ILE A 109 -9.17 -12.61 10.28
C ILE A 109 -7.81 -12.15 9.74
N SER A 110 -6.93 -13.06 9.32
CA SER A 110 -5.71 -12.72 8.57
C SER A 110 -5.96 -12.77 7.07
N ASP A 111 -5.62 -11.69 6.37
CA ASP A 111 -5.70 -11.57 4.92
C ASP A 111 -4.46 -12.16 4.21
N LEU A 112 -3.58 -12.90 4.92
CA LEU A 112 -2.34 -13.44 4.36
C LEU A 112 -2.48 -14.89 3.91
N LYS A 113 -1.85 -15.21 2.77
CA LYS A 113 -1.86 -16.51 2.13
C LYS A 113 -0.44 -17.07 2.10
N ASP A 114 -0.27 -18.33 2.53
CA ASP A 114 1.01 -19.03 2.37
C ASP A 114 1.19 -19.51 0.93
N TYR A 115 2.42 -19.76 0.53
CA TYR A 115 2.77 -20.20 -0.83
C TYR A 115 4.05 -21.03 -0.83
N SER A 116 4.19 -21.89 -1.84
CA SER A 116 5.44 -22.61 -2.10
C SER A 116 6.47 -21.69 -2.73
N ASP A 117 7.73 -21.82 -2.32
CA ASP A 117 8.82 -21.05 -2.92
C ASP A 117 9.12 -21.54 -4.33
N THR A 118 9.25 -20.60 -5.27
CA THR A 118 9.57 -20.82 -6.68
C THR A 118 10.78 -19.99 -7.07
N ASP A 119 11.39 -20.29 -8.23
CA ASP A 119 12.51 -19.50 -8.77
C ASP A 119 12.13 -18.04 -9.01
N GLU A 120 10.89 -17.78 -9.44
CA GLU A 120 10.38 -16.41 -9.60
C GLU A 120 10.35 -15.68 -8.25
N VAL A 121 9.85 -16.31 -7.20
CA VAL A 121 9.79 -15.71 -5.85
C VAL A 121 11.20 -15.51 -5.29
N ALA A 122 12.11 -16.47 -5.47
CA ALA A 122 13.50 -16.34 -5.07
C ALA A 122 14.17 -15.14 -5.76
N LYS A 123 13.98 -14.98 -7.07
CA LYS A 123 14.46 -13.83 -7.84
C LYS A 123 13.88 -12.51 -7.30
N MET A 124 12.57 -12.47 -7.03
CA MET A 124 11.95 -11.26 -6.46
C MET A 124 12.51 -10.91 -5.07
N ARG A 125 12.84 -11.90 -4.24
CA ARG A 125 13.50 -11.66 -2.94
C ARG A 125 14.86 -11.02 -3.09
N VAL A 126 15.70 -11.55 -4.00
CA VAL A 126 17.02 -10.97 -4.29
C VAL A 126 16.89 -9.51 -4.75
N GLN A 127 15.93 -9.23 -5.63
CA GLN A 127 15.67 -7.85 -6.09
C GLN A 127 15.27 -6.91 -4.93
N VAL A 128 14.35 -7.36 -4.08
CA VAL A 128 13.91 -6.59 -2.90
C VAL A 128 15.05 -6.39 -1.91
N GLU A 129 15.94 -7.36 -1.74
CA GLU A 129 17.10 -7.27 -0.86
C GLU A 129 18.11 -6.23 -1.35
N VAL A 130 18.42 -6.19 -2.65
CA VAL A 130 19.26 -5.16 -3.26
C VAL A 130 18.65 -3.76 -3.04
N ILE A 131 17.35 -3.62 -3.31
CA ILE A 131 16.63 -2.36 -3.11
C ILE A 131 16.66 -1.94 -1.64
N ASN A 132 16.34 -2.86 -0.71
CA ASN A 132 16.34 -2.56 0.72
C ASN A 132 17.71 -2.21 1.26
N THR A 133 18.77 -2.84 0.74
CA THR A 133 20.15 -2.53 1.10
C THR A 133 20.50 -1.11 0.68
N SER A 134 20.18 -0.72 -0.57
CA SER A 134 20.46 0.63 -1.07
C SER A 134 19.56 1.69 -0.43
N LEU A 135 18.26 1.42 -0.22
CA LEU A 135 17.38 2.30 0.55
C LEU A 135 17.94 2.51 1.96
N GLY A 136 18.47 1.44 2.57
CA GLY A 136 19.11 1.42 3.89
C GLY A 136 20.27 2.40 4.08
N THR A 137 20.87 2.89 2.99
CA THR A 137 21.97 3.87 3.04
C THR A 137 21.51 5.31 2.85
N LEU A 138 20.20 5.56 2.65
CA LEU A 138 19.68 6.90 2.39
C LEU A 138 19.30 7.59 3.70
N ASP A 139 19.84 8.80 3.89
CA ASP A 139 19.43 9.70 4.95
C ASP A 139 18.34 10.65 4.45
N VAL A 140 17.08 10.31 4.76
CA VAL A 140 15.90 11.05 4.29
C VAL A 140 15.49 12.10 5.30
N TRP A 141 15.44 13.36 4.86
CA TRP A 141 15.07 14.53 5.66
C TRP A 141 13.75 15.13 5.19
N VAL A 142 12.90 15.56 6.12
CA VAL A 142 11.69 16.32 5.83
C VAL A 142 11.64 17.59 6.67
N GLY A 143 11.52 18.74 5.99
CA GLY A 143 11.34 20.05 6.63
C GLY A 143 12.47 20.39 7.62
N SER A 144 12.10 20.84 8.82
CA SER A 144 13.03 21.35 9.86
C SER A 144 13.74 20.26 10.68
N GLY A 145 13.91 19.05 10.16
CA GLY A 145 14.77 18.04 10.77
C GLY A 145 14.13 16.70 11.15
N GLN A 146 12.91 16.40 10.70
CA GLN A 146 12.36 15.07 10.90
C GLN A 146 13.01 14.10 9.90
N THR A 147 13.77 13.14 10.40
CA THR A 147 14.30 12.04 9.59
C THR A 147 13.33 10.86 9.62
N PHE A 148 13.17 10.18 8.49
CA PHE A 148 12.60 8.84 8.51
C PHE A 148 13.75 7.87 8.79
N GLY A 149 13.63 7.08 9.87
CA GLY A 149 14.50 5.93 10.06
C GLY A 149 14.36 5.02 8.84
N THR A 150 15.48 4.58 8.29
CA THR A 150 15.55 3.97 6.98
C THR A 150 14.65 2.75 6.85
N VAL A 151 13.66 2.83 5.95
CA VAL A 151 12.56 1.87 5.90
C VAL A 151 12.82 0.79 4.86
N ARG A 152 12.92 -0.47 5.30
CA ARG A 152 12.86 -1.63 4.41
C ARG A 152 11.45 -1.76 3.83
N GLY A 153 11.35 -2.11 2.55
CA GLY A 153 10.09 -2.37 1.86
C GLY A 153 9.91 -3.81 1.41
N ARG A 154 8.68 -4.15 1.05
CA ARG A 154 8.25 -5.48 0.60
C ARG A 154 7.32 -5.38 -0.59
N ARG A 155 7.25 -6.42 -1.41
CA ARG A 155 6.24 -6.53 -2.48
C ARG A 155 4.98 -7.19 -1.95
N ILE A 156 3.81 -6.64 -2.25
CA ILE A 156 2.51 -7.17 -1.78
C ILE A 156 1.61 -7.52 -2.97
N PHE A 157 1.31 -8.81 -3.11
CA PHE A 157 0.46 -9.42 -4.14
C PHE A 157 -0.92 -9.78 -3.58
N ASN A 158 -1.92 -9.95 -4.44
CA ASN A 158 -3.31 -10.23 -4.03
C ASN A 158 -3.88 -11.48 -4.73
N GLY A 159 -4.17 -12.52 -3.97
CA GLY A 159 -4.71 -13.81 -4.43
C GLY A 159 -3.67 -14.69 -5.11
N THR A 160 -3.02 -14.14 -6.13
CA THR A 160 -2.02 -14.78 -7.00
C THR A 160 -0.88 -13.80 -7.30
N PHE A 161 0.26 -14.30 -7.79
CA PHE A 161 1.43 -13.47 -8.07
C PHE A 161 1.26 -12.57 -9.29
N ASP A 162 0.36 -12.86 -10.23
CA ASP A 162 0.06 -12.00 -11.39
C ASP A 162 -0.80 -10.77 -11.07
N ARG A 163 -1.14 -10.55 -9.80
CA ARG A 163 -2.06 -9.49 -9.34
C ARG A 163 -1.43 -8.61 -8.26
N GLY A 164 -1.29 -7.32 -8.54
CA GLY A 164 -0.65 -6.37 -7.62
C GLY A 164 0.87 -6.52 -7.61
N GLY A 165 1.50 -6.60 -6.45
CA GLY A 165 2.95 -6.77 -6.30
C GLY A 165 3.73 -5.50 -5.98
N ARG A 166 3.05 -4.34 -5.90
CA ARG A 166 3.66 -3.04 -5.61
C ARG A 166 4.58 -3.10 -4.40
N PHE A 167 5.63 -2.30 -4.45
CA PHE A 167 6.61 -2.16 -3.38
C PHE A 167 6.10 -1.18 -2.32
N TYR A 168 6.00 -1.66 -1.08
CA TYR A 168 5.54 -0.88 0.06
C TYR A 168 6.63 -0.76 1.11
N LEU A 169 6.94 0.47 1.49
CA LEU A 169 7.79 0.81 2.63
C LEU A 169 7.03 0.49 3.93
N GLN A 170 7.73 -0.05 4.92
CA GLN A 170 7.16 -0.33 6.25
C GLN A 170 7.01 0.88 7.17
N GLY A 171 5.84 1.01 7.79
CA GLY A 171 5.60 2.10 8.74
C GLY A 171 5.44 3.45 8.03
N ASP A 172 5.65 4.52 8.78
CA ASP A 172 5.51 5.88 8.26
C ASP A 172 6.66 6.19 7.29
N SER A 173 6.33 6.53 6.05
CA SER A 173 7.29 6.74 4.98
C SER A 173 6.83 7.82 3.99
N VAL A 174 7.66 8.11 2.99
CA VAL A 174 7.30 8.98 1.85
C VAL A 174 6.04 8.52 1.12
N GLN A 175 5.71 7.23 1.16
CA GLN A 175 4.50 6.70 0.51
C GLN A 175 3.21 7.12 1.23
N ASN A 176 3.29 7.40 2.53
CA ASN A 176 2.14 7.80 3.34
C ASN A 176 1.98 9.34 3.38
N MET A 177 2.98 10.08 2.91
CA MET A 177 2.98 11.54 2.95
C MET A 177 2.05 12.15 1.89
N PRO A 178 1.22 13.14 2.27
CA PRO A 178 0.50 13.97 1.30
C PRO A 178 1.48 14.60 0.31
N ARG A 179 1.09 14.69 -0.97
CA ARG A 179 1.93 15.23 -2.05
C ARG A 179 2.60 16.56 -1.68
N ARG A 180 1.83 17.51 -1.13
CA ARG A 180 2.35 18.83 -0.71
C ARG A 180 3.50 18.77 0.31
N HIS A 181 3.58 17.71 1.13
CA HIS A 181 4.66 17.54 2.10
C HIS A 181 5.86 16.83 1.48
N ARG A 182 5.67 16.04 0.42
CA ARG A 182 6.77 15.39 -0.31
C ARG A 182 7.69 16.39 -0.99
N ALA A 183 7.19 17.59 -1.32
CA ALA A 183 7.99 18.71 -1.81
C ALA A 183 9.07 19.19 -0.80
N TRP A 184 9.00 18.79 0.47
CA TRP A 184 9.99 19.11 1.49
C TRP A 184 10.96 17.96 1.78
N VAL A 185 10.91 16.88 0.99
CA VAL A 185 11.87 15.78 1.09
C VAL A 185 13.22 16.22 0.57
N ARG A 186 14.26 15.95 1.36
CA ARG A 186 15.66 16.14 1.02
C ARG A 186 16.44 14.86 1.31
N LEU A 187 17.54 14.65 0.59
CA LEU A 187 18.48 13.56 0.88
C LEU A 187 19.79 14.15 1.33
N GLN A 188 20.37 13.60 2.40
CA GLN A 188 21.72 13.96 2.80
C GLN A 188 22.71 13.05 2.06
N LEU A 189 23.60 13.65 1.27
CA LEU A 189 24.65 12.97 0.53
C LEU A 189 25.99 13.66 0.84
N ASP A 190 27.00 12.88 1.22
CA ASP A 190 28.35 13.36 1.55
C ASP A 190 28.37 14.51 2.57
N GLY A 191 27.45 14.45 3.56
CA GLY A 191 27.34 15.46 4.62
C GLY A 191 26.50 16.68 4.26
N GLU A 192 26.00 16.80 3.03
CA GLU A 192 25.22 17.95 2.58
C GLU A 192 23.79 17.59 2.18
N LEU A 193 22.84 18.46 2.48
CA LEU A 193 21.43 18.27 2.11
C LEU A 193 21.19 18.66 0.65
N ARG A 194 20.53 17.78 -0.09
CA ARG A 194 20.18 17.93 -1.51
C ARG A 194 18.67 18.04 -1.67
N ASP A 195 18.25 18.97 -2.52
CA ASP A 195 16.85 19.08 -2.93
C ASP A 195 16.46 17.93 -3.86
N THR A 196 15.21 17.49 -3.74
CA THR A 196 14.69 16.35 -4.50
C THR A 196 13.58 16.74 -5.46
N VAL A 197 13.33 15.85 -6.42
CA VAL A 197 12.27 15.95 -7.41
C VAL A 197 11.51 14.63 -7.49
N GLU A 198 10.18 14.69 -7.65
CA GLU A 198 9.31 13.52 -7.86
C GLU A 198 8.94 13.43 -9.34
N LEU A 199 9.30 12.32 -10.00
CA LEU A 199 8.87 12.01 -11.37
C LEU A 199 7.82 10.89 -11.38
N ASP A 200 6.84 10.95 -12.28
CA ASP A 200 5.68 10.05 -12.37
C ASP A 200 5.35 9.72 -13.83
N TYR A 201 4.85 8.51 -14.07
CA TYR A 201 4.31 8.17 -15.38
C TYR A 201 2.95 8.83 -15.63
N LYS A 202 2.84 9.55 -16.73
CA LYS A 202 1.58 10.16 -17.13
C LYS A 202 0.60 9.08 -17.61
N SER A 203 -0.57 9.01 -16.98
CA SER A 203 -1.70 8.17 -17.40
C SER A 203 -1.34 6.69 -17.62
N LEU A 204 -0.51 6.14 -16.74
CA LEU A 204 0.05 4.79 -16.84
C LEU A 204 -0.97 3.70 -17.20
N HIS A 205 -2.06 3.60 -16.42
CA HIS A 205 -3.09 2.57 -16.62
C HIS A 205 -3.92 2.76 -17.91
N PRO A 206 -4.40 3.98 -18.25
CA PRO A 206 -4.97 4.23 -19.57
C PRO A 206 -4.05 3.83 -20.71
N VAL A 207 -2.77 4.19 -20.67
CA VAL A 207 -1.81 3.80 -21.72
C VAL A 207 -1.70 2.27 -21.81
N MET A 208 -1.56 1.56 -20.69
CA MET A 208 -1.60 0.10 -20.68
C MET A 208 -2.89 -0.47 -21.30
N ALA A 209 -4.04 0.16 -21.06
CA ALA A 209 -5.32 -0.27 -21.61
C ALA A 209 -5.36 -0.15 -23.14
N TYR A 210 -4.94 0.98 -23.70
CA TYR A 210 -4.86 1.16 -25.16
C TYR A 210 -3.81 0.24 -25.80
N THR A 211 -2.63 0.11 -25.19
CA THR A 211 -1.57 -0.78 -25.67
C THR A 211 -2.03 -2.24 -25.67
N GLN A 212 -2.74 -2.70 -24.62
CA GLN A 212 -3.25 -4.08 -24.56
C GLN A 212 -4.24 -4.37 -25.70
N MET A 213 -5.01 -3.36 -26.13
CA MET A 213 -5.94 -3.48 -27.26
C MET A 213 -5.28 -3.29 -28.63
N GLY A 214 -3.96 -3.02 -28.67
CA GLY A 214 -3.25 -2.73 -29.91
C GLY A 214 -3.66 -1.41 -30.56
N LEU A 215 -4.17 -0.46 -29.76
CA LEU A 215 -4.72 0.81 -30.23
C LEU A 215 -3.71 1.97 -30.05
N PRO A 216 -3.76 3.00 -30.92
CA PRO A 216 -3.01 4.22 -30.69
C PRO A 216 -3.51 4.94 -29.44
N ILE A 217 -2.60 5.60 -28.72
CA ILE A 217 -2.92 6.39 -27.53
C ILE A 217 -3.55 7.72 -27.98
N PRO A 218 -4.75 8.08 -27.48
CA PRO A 218 -5.35 9.37 -27.81
C PRO A 218 -4.49 10.57 -27.38
N VAL A 219 -4.55 11.65 -28.16
CA VAL A 219 -3.87 12.91 -27.84
C VAL A 219 -4.57 13.59 -26.66
N GLY A 220 -3.78 14.22 -25.78
CA GLY A 220 -4.28 15.00 -24.64
C GLY A 220 -4.30 14.20 -23.33
N ASP A 221 -4.96 14.77 -22.31
CA ASP A 221 -5.07 14.10 -21.02
C ASP A 221 -6.19 13.05 -21.04
N LEU A 222 -5.81 11.79 -20.80
CA LEU A 222 -6.72 10.64 -20.81
C LEU A 222 -7.74 10.68 -19.66
N TYR A 223 -7.58 11.53 -18.65
CA TYR A 223 -8.55 11.70 -17.57
C TYR A 223 -9.39 12.98 -17.68
N GLU A 224 -9.10 13.86 -18.63
CA GLU A 224 -9.83 15.11 -18.78
C GLU A 224 -11.15 14.89 -19.53
N ILE A 225 -12.28 15.16 -18.87
CA ILE A 225 -13.60 15.10 -19.50
C ILE A 225 -14.30 16.42 -19.15
N GLU A 226 -14.79 17.11 -20.17
CA GLU A 226 -15.50 18.38 -19.98
C GLU A 226 -16.68 18.22 -19.01
N GLY A 227 -16.78 19.14 -18.05
CA GLY A 227 -17.82 19.10 -17.01
C GLY A 227 -17.52 18.21 -15.80
N TYR A 228 -16.38 17.51 -15.78
CA TYR A 228 -15.99 16.66 -14.65
C TYR A 228 -14.61 17.03 -14.10
N ASP A 229 -14.46 16.91 -12.78
CA ASP A 229 -13.16 17.04 -12.14
C ASP A 229 -12.25 15.84 -12.50
N ARG A 230 -11.03 16.15 -12.93
CA ARG A 230 -10.05 15.17 -13.42
C ARG A 230 -9.69 14.10 -12.38
N ASP A 231 -9.59 14.45 -11.10
CA ASP A 231 -9.20 13.50 -10.05
C ASP A 231 -10.34 12.54 -9.73
N VAL A 232 -11.59 12.99 -9.87
CA VAL A 232 -12.77 12.12 -9.82
C VAL A 232 -12.80 11.17 -11.01
N VAL A 233 -12.57 11.66 -12.24
CA VAL A 233 -12.52 10.82 -13.45
C VAL A 233 -11.41 9.78 -13.33
N LYS A 234 -10.20 10.18 -12.91
CA LYS A 234 -9.08 9.25 -12.68
C LYS A 234 -9.46 8.15 -11.70
N ARG A 235 -10.11 8.49 -10.59
CA ARG A 235 -10.57 7.51 -9.60
C ARG A 235 -11.63 6.57 -10.19
N ALA A 236 -12.62 7.10 -10.89
CA ALA A 236 -13.68 6.32 -11.51
C ALA A 236 -13.14 5.36 -12.58
N PHE A 237 -12.25 5.84 -13.46
CA PHE A 237 -11.57 5.02 -14.47
C PHE A 237 -10.83 3.83 -13.84
N LEU A 238 -10.04 4.07 -12.79
CA LEU A 238 -9.34 2.99 -12.09
C LEU A 238 -10.31 2.02 -11.39
N ILE A 239 -11.42 2.50 -10.84
CA ILE A 239 -12.49 1.65 -10.29
C ILE A 239 -13.08 0.76 -11.39
N MET A 240 -13.37 1.32 -12.55
CA MET A 240 -13.94 0.58 -13.69
C MET A 240 -13.01 -0.53 -14.18
N LEU A 241 -11.70 -0.31 -14.24
CA LEU A 241 -10.73 -1.36 -14.60
C LEU A 241 -10.57 -2.47 -13.54
N ASN A 242 -10.76 -2.15 -12.26
CA ASN A 242 -10.61 -3.12 -11.15
C ASN A 242 -11.91 -3.83 -10.77
N ALA A 243 -13.05 -3.41 -11.34
CA ALA A 243 -14.31 -4.08 -11.10
C ALA A 243 -14.42 -5.35 -11.96
N ARG A 244 -15.14 -6.34 -11.44
CA ARG A 244 -15.44 -7.61 -12.14
C ARG A 244 -16.59 -7.53 -13.15
N ASP A 245 -17.35 -6.44 -13.09
CA ASP A 245 -18.47 -6.09 -13.97
C ASP A 245 -18.83 -4.60 -13.77
N LEU A 246 -19.52 -3.99 -14.75
CA LEU A 246 -19.94 -2.58 -14.68
C LEU A 246 -20.88 -2.27 -13.49
N PRO A 247 -21.87 -3.11 -13.12
CA PRO A 247 -22.68 -2.89 -11.92
C PRO A 247 -21.85 -2.80 -10.62
N SER A 248 -20.80 -3.61 -10.50
CA SER A 248 -19.88 -3.58 -9.37
C SER A 248 -19.03 -2.30 -9.37
N ALA A 249 -18.58 -1.84 -10.55
CA ALA A 249 -17.92 -0.54 -10.70
C ALA A 249 -18.83 0.59 -10.23
N MET A 250 -20.10 0.58 -10.67
CA MET A 250 -21.11 1.56 -10.29
C MET A 250 -21.31 1.62 -8.77
N LYS A 251 -21.45 0.44 -8.15
CA LYS A 251 -21.60 0.32 -6.69
C LYS A 251 -20.35 0.84 -5.96
N ALA A 252 -19.15 0.51 -6.45
CA ALA A 252 -17.89 0.95 -5.86
C ALA A 252 -17.70 2.47 -5.97
N LEU A 253 -17.99 3.07 -7.13
CA LEU A 253 -17.91 4.52 -7.32
C LEU A 253 -18.97 5.26 -6.49
N THR A 254 -20.21 4.75 -6.47
CA THR A 254 -21.26 5.28 -5.58
C THR A 254 -20.79 5.28 -4.12
N HIS A 255 -20.23 4.16 -3.66
CA HIS A 255 -19.70 4.05 -2.29
C HIS A 255 -18.54 5.03 -2.07
N HIS A 256 -17.63 5.18 -3.04
CA HIS A 256 -16.53 6.15 -2.97
C HIS A 256 -17.05 7.58 -2.76
N LEU A 257 -18.02 8.04 -3.57
CA LEU A 257 -18.60 9.37 -3.43
C LEU A 257 -19.34 9.57 -2.08
N ARG A 258 -19.87 8.50 -1.50
CA ARG A 258 -20.47 8.58 -0.14
C ARG A 258 -19.41 8.68 0.96
N THR A 259 -18.29 7.99 0.80
CA THR A 259 -17.24 7.90 1.82
C THR A 259 -16.29 9.10 1.79
N TYR A 260 -15.84 9.52 0.60
CA TYR A 260 -14.79 10.54 0.45
C TYR A 260 -15.39 11.91 0.17
N ALA A 261 -15.40 12.76 1.20
CA ALA A 261 -16.02 14.08 1.15
C ALA A 261 -15.43 15.00 0.07
N GLU A 262 -14.11 15.00 -0.11
CA GLU A 262 -13.43 15.83 -1.11
C GLU A 262 -13.95 15.55 -2.53
N HIS A 263 -13.89 14.29 -2.98
CA HIS A 263 -14.40 13.90 -4.30
C HIS A 263 -15.89 14.16 -4.44
N ARG A 264 -16.66 13.97 -3.35
CA ARG A 264 -18.09 14.27 -3.34
C ARG A 264 -18.36 15.75 -3.58
N THR A 265 -17.61 16.63 -2.92
CA THR A 265 -17.71 18.09 -3.07
C THR A 265 -17.29 18.54 -4.47
N LEU A 266 -16.25 17.94 -5.05
CA LEU A 266 -15.85 18.22 -6.44
C LEU A 266 -16.93 17.88 -7.46
N CYS A 267 -17.83 16.94 -7.13
CA CYS A 267 -19.01 16.63 -7.93
C CYS A 267 -20.24 17.51 -7.64
N GLY A 268 -20.12 18.54 -6.80
CA GLY A 268 -21.26 19.39 -6.40
C GLY A 268 -22.29 18.68 -5.53
N ILE A 269 -21.91 17.60 -4.84
CA ILE A 269 -22.82 16.82 -4.00
C ILE A 269 -22.62 17.19 -2.52
N GLU A 270 -23.66 17.71 -1.88
CA GLU A 270 -23.59 18.10 -0.47
C GLU A 270 -23.78 16.90 0.49
N SER A 271 -24.74 16.02 0.18
CA SER A 271 -25.12 14.89 1.04
C SER A 271 -24.40 13.59 0.67
N SER A 272 -23.87 12.88 1.67
CA SER A 272 -23.34 11.52 1.51
C SER A 272 -24.45 10.45 1.40
N SER A 273 -25.71 10.84 1.53
CA SER A 273 -26.87 9.94 1.52
C SER A 273 -27.82 10.26 0.36
N GLY A 274 -28.81 9.39 0.15
CA GLY A 274 -29.79 9.55 -0.93
C GLY A 274 -29.29 9.06 -2.30
N LYS A 275 -30.04 9.44 -3.35
CA LYS A 275 -29.85 8.92 -4.71
C LYS A 275 -28.79 9.69 -5.52
N LEU A 276 -28.50 10.95 -5.17
CA LEU A 276 -27.62 11.82 -5.96
C LEU A 276 -26.19 11.25 -6.17
N PRO A 277 -25.50 10.69 -5.15
CA PRO A 277 -24.20 10.04 -5.38
C PRO A 277 -24.22 8.91 -6.41
N ARG A 278 -25.35 8.18 -6.51
CA ARG A 278 -25.50 7.12 -7.50
C ARG A 278 -25.73 7.70 -8.89
N ILE A 279 -26.62 8.69 -9.01
CA ILE A 279 -26.92 9.34 -10.29
C ILE A 279 -25.65 9.97 -10.88
N VAL A 280 -24.86 10.67 -10.07
CA VAL A 280 -23.59 11.25 -10.53
C VAL A 280 -22.57 10.17 -10.91
N ALA A 281 -22.50 9.06 -10.16
CA ALA A 281 -21.67 7.92 -10.55
C ALA A 281 -22.11 7.32 -11.91
N GLU A 282 -23.42 7.26 -12.19
CA GLU A 282 -23.97 6.83 -13.48
C GLU A 282 -23.46 7.73 -14.63
N TYR A 283 -23.60 9.04 -14.50
CA TYR A 283 -23.11 10.00 -15.50
C TYR A 283 -21.59 9.94 -15.72
N ILE A 284 -20.80 9.82 -14.64
CA ILE A 284 -19.32 9.72 -14.77
C ILE A 284 -18.92 8.45 -15.51
N VAL A 285 -19.55 7.31 -15.19
CA VAL A 285 -19.26 6.03 -15.86
C VAL A 285 -19.62 6.08 -17.33
N GLU A 286 -20.77 6.67 -17.68
CA GLU A 286 -21.20 6.87 -19.06
C GLU A 286 -20.21 7.76 -19.82
N ALA A 287 -19.82 8.91 -19.25
CA ALA A 287 -18.88 9.83 -19.88
C ALA A 287 -17.48 9.20 -20.09
N ILE A 288 -17.01 8.39 -19.13
CA ILE A 288 -15.76 7.63 -19.29
C ILE A 288 -15.90 6.58 -20.40
N ALA A 289 -17.00 5.83 -20.42
CA ALA A 289 -17.23 4.81 -21.44
C ALA A 289 -17.36 5.41 -22.84
N GLU A 290 -17.91 6.62 -22.96
CA GLU A 290 -18.00 7.36 -24.22
C GLU A 290 -16.62 7.85 -24.69
N LYS A 291 -15.87 8.56 -23.82
CA LYS A 291 -14.50 9.03 -24.16
C LYS A 291 -13.57 7.87 -24.51
N HIS A 292 -13.71 6.74 -23.82
CA HIS A 292 -12.86 5.57 -23.95
C HIS A 292 -13.57 4.39 -24.60
N GLU A 293 -14.50 4.66 -25.52
CA GLU A 293 -15.24 3.63 -26.26
C GLU A 293 -14.34 2.52 -26.83
N PRO A 294 -13.15 2.82 -27.41
CA PRO A 294 -12.30 1.78 -28.00
C PRO A 294 -11.75 0.75 -27.00
N ILE A 295 -11.70 1.09 -25.70
CA ILE A 295 -11.22 0.21 -24.63
C ILE A 295 -12.35 -0.23 -23.68
N LYS A 296 -13.62 -0.01 -24.05
CA LYS A 296 -14.78 -0.26 -23.17
C LYS A 296 -14.86 -1.69 -22.64
N GLU A 297 -14.38 -2.67 -23.42
CA GLU A 297 -14.37 -4.09 -23.05
C GLU A 297 -13.46 -4.38 -21.84
N LEU A 298 -12.51 -3.49 -21.54
CA LEU A 298 -11.66 -3.62 -20.36
C LEU A 298 -12.34 -3.14 -19.09
N PHE A 299 -13.38 -2.30 -19.18
CA PHE A 299 -14.13 -1.88 -18.01
C PHE A 299 -15.01 -3.01 -17.49
N GLY A 300 -14.90 -3.30 -16.20
CA GLY A 300 -15.56 -4.45 -15.60
C GLY A 300 -14.86 -5.78 -15.91
N SER A 301 -13.62 -5.78 -16.40
CA SER A 301 -12.87 -7.02 -16.70
C SER A 301 -11.90 -7.46 -15.61
N ASP A 302 -11.78 -6.68 -14.52
CA ASP A 302 -10.80 -6.87 -13.44
C ASP A 302 -9.33 -6.90 -13.94
N CYS A 303 -9.05 -6.26 -15.08
CA CYS A 303 -7.70 -6.15 -15.63
C CYS A 303 -6.78 -5.22 -14.82
N GLY A 304 -7.35 -4.32 -14.01
CA GLY A 304 -6.59 -3.35 -13.22
C GLY A 304 -5.55 -3.99 -12.29
N ALA A 305 -5.84 -5.17 -11.73
CA ALA A 305 -4.90 -5.89 -10.88
C ALA A 305 -3.67 -6.41 -11.65
N ARG A 306 -3.84 -6.81 -12.93
CA ARG A 306 -2.73 -7.21 -13.81
C ARG A 306 -1.92 -5.99 -14.26
N PHE A 307 -2.57 -4.85 -14.51
CA PHE A 307 -1.86 -3.59 -14.77
C PHE A 307 -1.00 -3.17 -13.57
N MET A 308 -1.50 -3.34 -12.34
CA MET A 308 -0.69 -3.11 -11.13
C MET A 308 0.52 -4.05 -11.03
N ARG A 309 0.44 -5.27 -11.59
CA ARG A 309 1.58 -6.18 -11.69
C ARG A 309 2.63 -5.67 -12.67
N THR A 310 2.20 -5.23 -13.85
CA THR A 310 3.10 -4.61 -14.83
C THR A 310 3.76 -3.35 -14.27
N ASP A 311 2.97 -2.44 -13.71
CA ASP A 311 3.42 -1.24 -12.98
C ASP A 311 4.48 -1.61 -11.93
N SER A 312 4.16 -2.56 -11.05
CA SER A 312 5.09 -2.98 -10.01
C SER A 312 6.40 -3.55 -10.54
N ASP A 313 6.37 -4.35 -11.60
CA ASP A 313 7.60 -4.91 -12.17
C ASP A 313 8.44 -3.82 -12.84
N MET A 314 7.80 -2.83 -13.48
CA MET A 314 8.49 -1.64 -13.99
C MET A 314 9.15 -0.87 -12.85
N ALA A 315 8.44 -0.66 -11.74
CA ALA A 315 8.98 0.07 -10.59
C ALA A 315 10.24 -0.61 -9.99
N ILE A 316 10.22 -1.93 -9.88
CA ILE A 316 11.41 -2.71 -9.47
C ILE A 316 12.56 -2.53 -10.47
N GLN A 317 12.28 -2.57 -11.78
CA GLN A 317 13.32 -2.38 -12.79
C GLN A 317 13.91 -0.97 -12.81
N VAL A 318 13.09 0.07 -12.57
CA VAL A 318 13.55 1.46 -12.45
C VAL A 318 14.47 1.59 -11.23
N MET A 319 14.05 1.08 -10.06
CA MET A 319 14.88 1.13 -8.85
C MET A 319 16.23 0.42 -9.05
N LEU A 320 16.23 -0.80 -9.61
CA LEU A 320 17.46 -1.55 -9.81
C LEU A 320 18.41 -0.87 -10.82
N GLN A 321 17.90 -0.35 -11.94
CA GLN A 321 18.73 0.36 -12.92
C GLN A 321 19.28 1.68 -12.37
N MET A 322 18.51 2.40 -11.54
CA MET A 322 19.01 3.60 -10.88
C MET A 322 20.09 3.27 -9.85
N ILE A 323 19.93 2.21 -9.05
CA ILE A 323 20.99 1.74 -8.13
C ILE A 323 22.27 1.44 -8.91
N GLU A 324 22.17 0.72 -10.02
CA GLU A 324 23.32 0.39 -10.88
C GLU A 324 23.98 1.64 -11.48
N LYS A 325 23.19 2.63 -11.89
CA LYS A 325 23.67 3.83 -12.59
C LYS A 325 24.25 4.89 -11.66
N THR A 326 23.56 5.18 -10.55
CA THR A 326 23.88 6.31 -9.66
C THR A 326 24.41 5.88 -8.29
N GLY A 327 24.40 4.57 -8.00
CA GLY A 327 24.80 4.01 -6.71
C GLY A 327 23.75 4.15 -5.61
N ARG A 328 22.57 4.70 -5.91
CA ARG A 328 21.51 4.97 -4.93
C ARG A 328 20.13 4.63 -5.46
N CYS A 329 19.29 4.09 -4.58
CA CYS A 329 17.91 3.79 -4.91
C CYS A 329 17.07 5.07 -4.94
N PRO A 330 16.23 5.30 -5.96
CA PRO A 330 15.20 6.32 -5.87
C PRO A 330 14.20 5.93 -4.77
N LEU A 331 13.66 6.91 -4.05
CA LEU A 331 12.61 6.65 -3.06
C LEU A 331 11.27 6.37 -3.77
N PRO A 332 10.69 5.16 -3.65
CA PRO A 332 9.50 4.79 -4.41
C PRO A 332 8.20 5.31 -3.77
N VAL A 333 7.37 5.97 -4.56
CA VAL A 333 5.99 6.37 -4.24
C VAL A 333 5.05 5.72 -5.26
N HIS A 334 4.76 4.43 -5.06
CA HIS A 334 4.08 3.57 -6.05
C HIS A 334 4.81 3.58 -7.41
N ASP A 335 4.19 4.17 -8.43
CA ASP A 335 4.67 4.33 -9.81
C ASP A 335 5.47 5.63 -10.04
N SER A 336 5.63 6.44 -8.99
CA SER A 336 6.52 7.62 -8.97
C SER A 336 7.76 7.40 -8.12
N PHE A 337 8.78 8.23 -8.38
CA PHE A 337 10.10 8.13 -7.78
C PHE A 337 10.61 9.50 -7.37
N ILE A 338 11.12 9.59 -6.15
CA ILE A 338 11.81 10.78 -5.63
C ILE A 338 13.32 10.53 -5.70
N VAL A 339 14.04 11.45 -6.34
CA VAL A 339 15.51 11.45 -6.45
C VAL A 339 16.07 12.82 -6.14
N VAL A 340 17.36 12.90 -5.84
CA VAL A 340 18.06 14.19 -5.83
C VAL A 340 18.00 14.84 -7.21
N THR A 341 17.99 16.17 -7.25
CA THR A 341 17.79 16.93 -8.49
C THR A 341 18.83 16.58 -9.56
N GLU A 342 20.05 16.24 -9.15
CA GLU A 342 21.16 15.84 -10.03
C GLU A 342 20.87 14.53 -10.79
N ASP A 343 20.05 13.64 -10.22
CA ASP A 343 19.70 12.35 -10.81
C ASP A 343 18.42 12.42 -11.67
N GLN A 344 17.82 13.60 -11.84
CA GLN A 344 16.52 13.76 -12.51
C GLN A 344 16.52 13.24 -13.95
N GLU A 345 17.53 13.62 -14.75
CA GLU A 345 17.64 13.21 -16.15
C GLU A 345 17.85 11.69 -16.27
N ASP A 346 18.66 11.14 -15.37
CA ASP A 346 18.93 9.70 -15.28
C ASP A 346 17.67 8.91 -14.93
N LEU A 347 16.88 9.40 -13.98
CA LEU A 347 15.60 8.81 -13.62
C LEU A 347 14.62 8.87 -14.80
N GLN A 348 14.48 10.03 -15.44
CA GLN A 348 13.57 10.22 -16.58
C GLN A 348 13.92 9.25 -17.72
N ALA A 349 15.21 9.19 -18.10
CA ALA A 349 15.67 8.28 -19.15
C ALA A 349 15.45 6.81 -18.78
N THR A 350 15.68 6.44 -17.52
CA THR A 350 15.45 5.07 -17.02
C THR A 350 13.97 4.70 -17.05
N MET A 351 13.09 5.59 -16.60
CA MET A 351 11.64 5.40 -16.65
C MET A 351 11.14 5.22 -18.09
N LEU A 352 11.57 6.08 -19.02
CA LEU A 352 11.19 5.96 -20.44
C LEU A 352 11.71 4.66 -21.07
N LYS A 353 12.95 4.27 -20.77
CA LYS A 353 13.54 3.01 -21.26
C LYS A 353 12.76 1.78 -20.73
N VAL A 354 12.43 1.76 -19.44
CA VAL A 354 11.68 0.65 -18.83
C VAL A 354 10.28 0.55 -19.44
N ALA A 355 9.61 1.68 -19.67
CA ALA A 355 8.33 1.73 -20.37
C ALA A 355 8.43 1.22 -21.82
N GLY A 356 9.40 1.72 -22.58
CA GLY A 356 9.63 1.32 -23.98
C GLY A 356 9.92 -0.17 -24.14
N ASN A 357 10.69 -0.77 -23.22
CA ASN A 357 10.95 -2.22 -23.21
C ASN A 357 9.68 -3.07 -22.99
N ARG A 358 8.60 -2.46 -22.49
CA ARG A 358 7.27 -3.08 -22.31
C ARG A 358 6.31 -2.72 -23.44
N GLY A 359 6.76 -1.98 -24.45
CA GLY A 359 5.90 -1.48 -25.54
C GLY A 359 4.94 -0.37 -25.10
N LEU A 360 5.22 0.30 -23.98
CA LEU A 360 4.40 1.39 -23.46
C LEU A 360 5.00 2.74 -23.88
N ASP A 361 4.28 3.47 -24.72
CA ASP A 361 4.64 4.84 -25.11
C ASP A 361 4.14 5.83 -24.04
N LEU A 362 4.93 5.98 -22.98
CA LEU A 362 4.61 6.79 -21.81
C LEU A 362 5.39 8.09 -21.80
N GLN A 363 4.75 9.13 -21.25
CA GLN A 363 5.41 10.38 -20.87
C GLN A 363 5.74 10.34 -19.37
N VAL A 364 6.79 11.07 -18.98
CA VAL A 364 7.20 11.23 -17.57
C VAL A 364 7.04 12.70 -17.21
N ASP A 365 6.25 12.97 -16.18
CA ASP A 365 5.99 14.31 -15.69
C ASP A 365 6.70 14.54 -14.34
N ARG A 366 7.19 15.75 -14.13
CA ARG A 366 7.61 16.20 -12.79
C ARG A 366 6.37 16.59 -12.00
N LYS A 367 6.19 16.00 -10.82
CA LYS A 367 5.14 16.46 -9.91
C LYS A 367 5.55 17.78 -9.26
N SER A 368 4.67 18.76 -9.41
CA SER A 368 4.71 20.03 -8.69
C SER A 368 4.34 19.90 -7.21
#